data_AF-A0A976MEU8-F1
#
_entry.id   AF-A0A976MEU8-F1
#
_cell.length_a   1.000
_cell.length_b   1.000
_cell.length_c   1.000
_cell.angle_alpha   90.00
_cell.angle_beta   90.00
_cell.angle_gamma   90.00
#
_symmetry.space_group_name_H-M   'P 1'
#
loop_
_entity.id
_entity.type
_entity.pdbx_description
1 polymer ?
#
loop_
_entity_poly.entity_id
_entity_poly.type
_entity_poly.pdbx_seq_one_letter_code
_entity_poly.pdbx_strand_id
1 'polypeptide(L)'
;MKSDFIYRIVKYNCFFKFWPINTLSRSSSVIHNRNFTTSDENTSLDRKDYYKELVEKSEKILQKLSVDESELLQNKDVVVYTRNRTCAKCSRTVKISAPEFVEDACADSWRYFHNFSYVPNCPLFGIMKLVKYSKLRTEQKVAISHR
;
A
#
# COMPACT_ATOMS: atom_id res chain seq x y z
N MET A 1 14.43 -1.31 10.91
CA MET A 1 13.74 -1.11 9.60
C MET A 1 13.41 -2.41 8.86
N LYS A 2 14.21 -3.48 8.93
CA LYS A 2 13.81 -4.82 8.43
C LYS A 2 12.50 -5.33 9.03
N SER A 3 12.31 -5.15 10.34
CA SER A 3 11.05 -5.42 11.03
C SER A 3 9.89 -4.56 10.52
N ASP A 4 10.13 -3.29 10.17
CA ASP A 4 9.11 -2.40 9.59
C ASP A 4 8.75 -2.79 8.16
N PHE A 5 9.72 -3.25 7.35
CA PHE A 5 9.47 -3.79 6.01
C PHE A 5 8.67 -5.10 6.06
N ILE A 6 9.05 -6.03 6.95
CA ILE A 6 8.29 -7.27 7.19
C ILE A 6 6.89 -6.92 7.72
N TYR A 7 6.79 -6.02 8.69
CA TYR A 7 5.51 -5.55 9.24
C TYR A 7 4.66 -4.90 8.16
N ARG A 8 5.24 -4.12 7.25
CA ARG A 8 4.55 -3.55 6.09
C ARG A 8 4.09 -4.65 5.14
N ILE A 9 4.92 -5.65 4.79
CA ILE A 9 4.49 -6.80 3.95
C ILE A 9 3.33 -7.57 4.60
N VAL A 10 3.42 -7.83 5.91
CA VAL A 10 2.35 -8.49 6.68
C VAL A 10 1.11 -7.60 6.75
N LYS A 11 1.27 -6.30 6.98
CA LYS A 11 0.18 -5.31 6.97
C LYS A 11 -0.46 -5.22 5.59
N TYR A 12 0.30 -5.20 4.50
CA TYR A 12 -0.19 -5.28 3.13
C TYR A 12 -1.02 -6.56 2.94
N ASN A 13 -0.51 -7.74 3.31
CA ASN A 13 -1.28 -8.99 3.22
C ASN A 13 -2.52 -9.02 4.15
N CYS A 14 -2.47 -8.37 5.30
CA CYS A 14 -3.59 -8.31 6.25
C CYS A 14 -4.67 -7.28 5.85
N PHE A 15 -4.28 -6.11 5.33
CA PHE A 15 -5.19 -5.11 4.76
C PHE A 15 -5.81 -5.59 3.45
N PHE A 16 -5.07 -6.41 2.68
CA PHE A 16 -5.55 -7.14 1.52
C PHE A 16 -5.95 -8.59 1.86
N LYS A 17 -6.39 -8.85 3.10
CA LYS A 17 -7.47 -9.83 3.22
C LYS A 17 -8.60 -9.24 2.40
N PHE A 18 -8.75 -9.74 1.17
CA PHE A 18 -10.04 -9.83 0.53
C PHE A 18 -11.01 -10.31 1.63
N TRP A 19 -11.71 -9.36 2.26
CA TRP A 19 -13.10 -9.63 2.51
C TRP A 19 -13.61 -10.07 1.14
N PRO A 20 -14.04 -11.34 0.99
CA PRO A 20 -14.63 -11.75 -0.27
C PRO A 20 -15.62 -10.66 -0.63
N ILE A 21 -15.60 -10.23 -1.88
CA ILE A 21 -16.45 -9.19 -2.45
C ILE A 21 -17.90 -9.72 -2.50
N ASN A 22 -18.41 -10.23 -1.38
CA ASN A 22 -19.76 -10.74 -1.18
C ASN A 22 -20.61 -9.75 -0.36
N THR A 23 -20.10 -8.53 -0.10
CA THR A 23 -20.92 -7.43 0.41
C THR A 23 -21.08 -6.29 -0.60
N LEU A 24 -20.78 -6.52 -1.88
CA LEU A 24 -21.31 -5.68 -2.95
C LEU A 24 -22.72 -6.16 -3.28
N SER A 25 -23.69 -5.27 -3.04
CA SER A 25 -24.98 -5.11 -3.71
C SER A 25 -25.64 -6.34 -4.36
N ARG A 26 -26.89 -6.60 -3.98
CA ARG A 26 -27.80 -7.63 -4.51
C ARG A 26 -28.21 -7.42 -5.99
N SER A 27 -27.34 -6.84 -6.83
CA SER A 27 -27.64 -6.44 -8.19
C SER A 27 -26.43 -6.55 -9.12
N SER A 28 -25.86 -7.74 -9.29
CA SER A 28 -25.12 -8.06 -10.51
C SER A 28 -25.28 -9.54 -10.84
N SER A 29 -25.95 -9.85 -11.94
CA SER A 29 -26.25 -11.19 -12.43
C SER A 29 -25.06 -11.88 -13.12
N VAL A 30 -23.84 -11.59 -12.70
CA VAL A 30 -22.63 -12.27 -13.21
C VAL A 30 -22.14 -13.21 -12.14
N ILE A 31 -22.78 -14.39 -12.07
CA ILE A 31 -22.30 -15.52 -11.30
C ILE A 31 -21.05 -16.05 -12.01
N HIS A 32 -19.87 -15.56 -11.65
CA HIS A 32 -18.66 -16.34 -11.88
C HIS A 32 -18.65 -17.48 -10.88
N ASN A 33 -19.22 -18.62 -11.28
CA ASN A 33 -19.00 -19.90 -10.60
C ASN A 33 -17.52 -20.25 -10.75
N ARG A 34 -16.69 -19.77 -9.82
CA ARG A 34 -15.41 -20.42 -9.57
C ARG A 34 -15.74 -21.71 -8.86
N ASN A 35 -15.78 -22.81 -9.62
CA ASN A 35 -15.72 -24.14 -9.03
C ASN A 35 -14.35 -24.25 -8.35
N PHE A 36 -14.33 -23.99 -7.05
CA PHE A 36 -13.22 -24.45 -6.22
C PHE A 36 -13.27 -25.97 -6.27
N THR A 37 -12.31 -26.57 -6.95
CA THR A 37 -12.09 -28.02 -6.91
C THR A 37 -11.79 -28.38 -5.46
N THR A 38 -12.76 -29.00 -4.79
CA THR A 38 -12.58 -29.72 -3.53
C THR A 38 -11.82 -31.01 -3.85
N SER A 39 -10.51 -30.89 -4.12
CA SER A 39 -9.61 -32.03 -4.03
C SER A 39 -9.29 -32.25 -2.55
N ASP A 40 -9.47 -33.48 -2.08
CA ASP A 40 -9.24 -33.91 -0.68
C ASP A 40 -7.78 -33.78 -0.21
N GLU A 41 -6.87 -33.35 -1.09
CA GLU A 41 -5.46 -33.11 -0.79
C GLU A 41 -5.16 -31.72 -0.19
N ASN A 42 -6.16 -30.86 -0.01
CA ASN A 42 -5.97 -29.60 0.70
C ASN A 42 -5.93 -29.86 2.21
N THR A 43 -4.77 -30.34 2.67
CA THR A 43 -4.42 -30.37 4.09
C THR A 43 -4.70 -28.98 4.67
N SER A 44 -5.44 -28.93 5.78
CA SER A 44 -5.66 -27.70 6.52
C SER A 44 -4.33 -27.25 7.12
N LEU A 45 -3.49 -26.58 6.32
CA LEU A 45 -2.34 -25.86 6.82
C LEU A 45 -2.88 -24.86 7.85
N ASP A 46 -2.57 -25.10 9.12
CA ASP A 46 -2.98 -24.21 10.20
C ASP A 46 -2.48 -22.82 9.83
N ARG A 47 -3.35 -21.82 9.96
CA ARG A 47 -3.10 -20.46 9.48
C ARG A 47 -1.78 -19.89 10.03
N LYS A 48 -1.37 -20.37 11.20
CA LYS A 48 -0.10 -20.03 11.87
C LYS A 48 1.13 -20.56 11.11
N ASP A 49 1.05 -21.76 10.57
CA ASP A 49 2.14 -22.40 9.83
C ASP A 49 2.40 -21.66 8.51
N TYR A 50 1.32 -21.23 7.84
CA TYR A 50 1.41 -20.40 6.63
C TYR A 50 2.14 -19.06 6.86
N TYR A 51 1.81 -18.34 7.95
CA TYR A 51 2.50 -17.09 8.26
C TYR A 51 3.97 -17.32 8.63
N LYS A 52 4.27 -18.40 9.35
CA LYS A 52 5.65 -18.75 9.71
C LYS A 52 6.49 -19.05 8.46
N GLU A 53 5.96 -19.83 7.54
CA GLU A 53 6.62 -20.14 6.26
C GLU A 53 6.87 -18.86 5.43
N LEU A 54 5.91 -17.94 5.38
CA LEU A 54 6.05 -16.64 4.71
C LEU A 54 7.16 -15.79 5.31
N VAL A 55 7.24 -15.74 6.64
CA VAL A 55 8.30 -15.01 7.35
C VAL A 55 9.66 -15.62 7.01
N GLU A 56 9.83 -16.94 7.12
CA GLU A 56 11.09 -17.63 6.81
C GLU A 56 11.52 -17.42 5.35
N LYS A 57 10.58 -17.50 4.40
CA LYS A 57 10.87 -17.21 2.99
C LYS A 57 11.29 -15.75 2.78
N SER A 58 10.61 -14.81 3.44
CA SER A 58 10.94 -13.39 3.35
C SER A 58 12.33 -13.08 3.91
N GLU A 59 12.72 -13.71 5.02
CA GLU A 59 14.05 -13.55 5.61
C GLU A 59 15.15 -14.10 4.69
N LYS A 60 14.94 -15.28 4.09
CA LYS A 60 15.87 -15.85 3.09
C LYS A 60 16.03 -14.93 1.88
N ILE A 61 14.95 -14.30 1.43
CA ILE A 61 15.00 -13.32 0.32
C ILE A 61 15.78 -12.07 0.76
N LEU A 62 15.52 -11.55 1.96
CA LEU A 62 16.23 -10.39 2.52
C LEU A 62 17.73 -10.66 2.76
N GLN A 63 18.12 -11.90 3.06
CA GLN A 63 19.53 -12.28 3.17
C GLN A 63 20.23 -12.34 1.81
N LYS A 64 19.51 -12.76 0.76
CA LYS A 64 20.04 -12.80 -0.62
C LYS A 64 20.10 -11.43 -1.27
N LEU A 65 19.22 -10.52 -0.84
CA LEU A 65 19.16 -9.14 -1.29
C LEU A 65 20.08 -8.29 -0.42
N SER A 66 21.33 -8.11 -0.87
CA SER A 66 22.23 -7.08 -0.33
C SER A 66 21.74 -5.69 -0.77
N VAL A 67 20.61 -5.25 -0.22
CA VAL A 67 20.01 -3.97 -0.59
C VAL A 67 20.34 -2.96 0.50
N ASP A 68 20.97 -1.87 0.09
CA ASP A 68 21.26 -0.76 0.98
C ASP A 68 19.96 -0.08 1.43
N GLU A 69 19.83 0.15 2.74
CA GLU A 69 18.63 0.77 3.32
C GLU A 69 18.46 2.20 2.80
N SER A 70 19.57 2.89 2.51
CA SER A 70 19.55 4.23 1.94
C SER A 70 18.98 4.21 0.52
N GLU A 71 19.34 3.21 -0.29
CA GLU A 71 18.85 3.02 -1.65
C GLU A 71 17.34 2.71 -1.67
N LEU A 72 16.86 1.87 -0.76
CA LEU A 72 15.43 1.62 -0.60
C LEU A 72 14.66 2.91 -0.29
N LEU A 73 15.20 3.73 0.63
CA LEU A 73 14.57 5.00 0.97
C LEU A 73 14.52 5.93 -0.24
N GLN A 74 15.62 6.08 -0.99
CA GLN A 74 15.66 6.92 -2.19
C GLN A 74 14.62 6.50 -3.25
N ASN A 75 14.29 5.20 -3.31
CA ASN A 75 13.35 4.63 -4.26
C ASN A 75 11.89 4.59 -3.79
N LYS A 76 11.59 4.98 -2.55
CA LYS A 76 10.21 5.08 -2.06
C LYS A 76 9.41 6.12 -2.84
N ASP A 77 8.14 5.81 -3.07
CA ASP A 77 7.20 6.74 -3.68
C ASP A 77 6.60 7.69 -2.64
N VAL A 78 6.55 8.96 -3.00
CA VAL A 78 6.12 10.07 -2.17
C VAL A 78 5.13 10.93 -2.96
N VAL A 79 4.13 11.45 -2.26
CA VAL A 79 3.18 12.43 -2.79
C VAL A 79 3.63 13.83 -2.39
N VAL A 80 3.76 14.71 -3.39
CA VAL A 80 3.94 16.15 -3.20
C VAL A 80 2.66 16.87 -3.58
N TYR A 81 2.31 17.91 -2.82
CA TYR A 81 1.11 18.71 -3.04
C TYR A 81 1.44 20.06 -3.66
N THR A 82 0.67 20.49 -4.67
CA THR A 82 0.84 21.82 -5.28
C THR A 82 0.06 22.92 -4.57
N ARG A 83 -0.91 22.56 -3.71
CA ARG A 83 -1.75 23.50 -2.96
C ARG A 83 -2.04 22.99 -1.55
N ASN A 84 -2.25 23.90 -0.60
CA ASN A 84 -2.78 23.57 0.73
C ASN A 84 -4.30 23.36 0.60
N ARG A 85 -4.78 22.17 0.93
CA ARG A 85 -6.20 21.82 0.86
C ARG A 85 -6.56 20.77 1.90
N THR A 86 -7.84 20.71 2.24
CA THR A 86 -8.39 19.64 3.07
C THR A 86 -9.17 18.68 2.18
N CYS A 87 -8.92 17.39 2.31
CA CYS A 87 -9.69 16.38 1.58
C CYS A 87 -11.10 16.32 2.14
N ALA A 88 -12.12 16.57 1.30
CA ALA A 88 -13.52 16.50 1.73
C ALA A 88 -13.99 15.09 2.13
N LYS A 89 -13.24 14.03 1.75
CA LYS A 89 -13.58 12.64 2.06
C LYS A 89 -12.93 12.11 3.34
N CYS A 90 -11.63 12.36 3.52
CA CYS A 90 -10.90 11.84 4.68
C CYS A 90 -10.55 12.92 5.71
N SER A 91 -11.01 14.17 5.51
CA SER A 91 -10.79 15.33 6.37
C SER A 91 -9.32 15.66 6.68
N ARG A 92 -8.37 15.03 5.97
CA ARG A 92 -6.95 15.30 6.13
C ARG A 92 -6.56 16.59 5.43
N THR A 93 -5.82 17.43 6.14
CA THR A 93 -5.27 18.67 5.61
C THR A 93 -3.86 18.41 5.10
N VAL A 94 -3.65 18.68 3.81
CA VAL A 94 -2.38 18.53 3.12
C VAL A 94 -1.72 19.89 2.93
N LYS A 95 -0.39 19.93 2.95
CA LYS A 95 0.39 21.15 2.81
C LYS A 95 1.44 20.98 1.72
N ILE A 96 1.71 22.05 0.97
CA ILE A 96 2.74 22.08 -0.09
C ILE A 96 4.12 21.73 0.48
N SER A 97 4.43 22.23 1.67
CA SER A 97 5.72 22.04 2.33
C SER A 97 5.90 20.66 2.96
N ALA A 98 4.82 19.89 3.12
CA ALA A 98 4.84 18.61 3.83
C ALA A 98 4.43 17.48 2.88
N PRO A 99 5.37 16.89 2.14
CA PRO A 99 5.10 15.67 1.39
C PRO A 99 4.85 14.50 2.33
N GLU A 100 4.18 13.47 1.83
CA GLU A 100 3.91 12.24 2.58
C GLU A 100 4.22 11.00 1.75
N PHE A 101 4.58 9.90 2.42
CA PHE A 101 4.76 8.64 1.72
C PHE A 101 3.44 8.23 1.08
N VAL A 102 3.51 7.59 -0.08
CA VAL A 102 2.31 7.17 -0.81
C VAL A 102 1.42 6.27 0.05
N GLU A 103 2.00 5.42 0.89
CA GLU A 103 1.27 4.55 1.81
C GLU A 103 0.39 5.32 2.81
N ASP A 104 0.80 6.54 3.15
CA ASP A 104 0.09 7.40 4.09
C ASP A 104 -0.94 8.30 3.41
N ALA A 105 -0.97 8.35 2.08
CA ALA A 105 -1.88 9.21 1.33
C ALA A 105 -3.36 8.84 1.54
N CYS A 106 -4.29 9.62 0.96
CA CYS A 106 -5.70 9.25 0.98
C CYS A 106 -5.88 7.87 0.31
N ALA A 107 -6.67 6.98 0.91
CA ALA A 107 -6.84 5.61 0.41
C ALA A 107 -7.39 5.58 -1.03
N ASP A 108 -8.31 6.50 -1.36
CA ASP A 108 -8.85 6.64 -2.71
C ASP A 108 -7.79 7.08 -3.72
N SER A 109 -6.89 8.00 -3.34
CA SER A 109 -5.77 8.39 -4.21
C SER A 109 -4.74 7.28 -4.34
N TRP A 110 -4.43 6.57 -3.26
CA TRP A 110 -3.50 5.44 -3.29
C TRP A 110 -4.00 4.35 -4.26
N ARG A 111 -5.29 3.98 -4.17
CA ARG A 111 -5.90 3.01 -5.08
C ARG A 111 -5.78 3.44 -6.54
N TYR A 112 -6.00 4.72 -6.82
CA TYR A 112 -5.88 5.25 -8.17
C TYR A 112 -4.43 5.22 -8.68
N PHE A 113 -3.45 5.67 -7.89
CA PHE A 113 -2.03 5.66 -8.30
C PHE A 113 -1.49 4.26 -8.60
N HIS A 114 -2.04 3.24 -7.96
CA HIS A 114 -1.67 1.84 -8.16
C HIS A 114 -2.62 1.07 -9.10
N ASN A 115 -3.45 1.79 -9.89
CA ASN A 115 -4.38 1.21 -10.87
C ASN A 115 -5.43 0.23 -10.29
N PHE A 116 -5.72 0.30 -8.99
CA PHE A 116 -6.84 -0.42 -8.37
C PHE A 116 -8.19 0.27 -8.57
N SER A 117 -8.20 1.50 -9.12
CA SER A 117 -9.41 2.22 -9.46
C SER A 117 -9.24 2.95 -10.78
N TYR A 118 -10.26 2.92 -11.63
CA TYR A 118 -10.29 3.61 -12.92
C TYR A 118 -10.56 5.12 -12.79
N VAL A 119 -11.12 5.56 -11.66
CA VAL A 119 -11.57 6.94 -11.45
C VAL A 119 -10.86 7.54 -10.24
N PRO A 120 -10.29 8.76 -10.36
CA PRO A 120 -9.66 9.44 -9.23
C PRO A 120 -10.73 9.92 -8.25
N ASN A 121 -11.04 9.08 -7.28
CA ASN A 121 -12.08 9.34 -6.28
C ASN A 121 -11.66 10.36 -5.21
N CYS A 122 -10.38 10.67 -5.09
CA CYS A 122 -9.87 11.65 -4.12
C CYS A 122 -9.99 13.09 -4.67
N PRO A 123 -10.68 14.02 -3.98
CA PRO A 123 -10.76 15.42 -4.39
C PRO A 123 -9.41 16.14 -4.50
N LEU A 124 -8.37 15.60 -3.84
CA LEU A 124 -7.02 16.15 -3.88
C LEU A 124 -6.20 15.67 -5.09
N PHE A 125 -6.69 14.69 -5.86
CA PHE A 125 -5.90 14.06 -6.93
C PHE A 125 -5.30 15.07 -7.91
N GLY A 126 -6.07 16.08 -8.34
CA GLY A 126 -5.58 17.10 -9.29
C GLY A 126 -4.46 18.01 -8.76
N ILE A 127 -4.17 17.98 -7.45
CA ILE A 127 -3.07 18.72 -6.83
C ILE A 127 -1.96 17.81 -6.29
N MET A 128 -2.09 16.49 -6.47
CA MET A 128 -1.12 15.48 -6.04
C MET A 128 -0.14 15.17 -7.17
N LYS A 129 1.15 15.11 -6.85
CA LYS A 129 2.20 14.68 -7.76
C LYS A 129 2.99 13.53 -7.15
N LEU A 130 3.02 12.40 -7.84
CA LEU A 130 3.80 11.23 -7.47
C LEU A 130 5.27 11.47 -7.85
N VAL A 131 6.18 11.35 -6.88
CA VAL A 131 7.63 11.49 -7.09
C VAL A 131 8.38 10.47 -6.24
N LYS A 132 9.62 10.18 -6.62
CA LYS A 132 10.53 9.40 -5.77
C LYS A 132 11.10 10.27 -4.65
N TYR A 133 11.37 9.66 -3.49
CA TYR A 133 12.00 10.34 -2.35
C TYR A 133 13.31 11.05 -2.76
N SER A 134 14.09 10.43 -3.66
CA SER A 134 15.32 11.01 -4.21
C SER A 134 15.15 12.39 -4.83
N LYS A 135 13.98 12.66 -5.45
CA LYS A 135 13.64 13.91 -6.14
C LYS A 135 13.11 15.00 -5.22
N LEU A 136 12.92 14.72 -3.93
CA LEU A 136 12.49 15.74 -2.96
C LEU A 136 13.61 16.75 -2.69
N ARG A 137 13.23 18.00 -2.43
CA ARG A 137 14.14 19.04 -1.93
C ARG A 137 14.61 18.70 -0.50
N THR A 138 15.74 19.24 -0.08
CA THR A 138 16.27 19.01 1.28
C THR A 138 15.27 19.36 2.37
N GLU A 139 14.59 20.51 2.27
CA GLU A 139 13.54 20.94 3.21
C GLU A 139 12.40 19.93 3.31
N GLN A 140 11.99 19.38 2.17
CA GLN A 140 10.93 18.38 2.06
C GLN A 140 11.36 17.02 2.65
N LYS A 141 12.63 16.63 2.48
CA LYS A 141 13.20 15.41 3.07
C LYS A 141 13.22 15.50 4.60
N VAL A 142 13.58 16.67 5.15
CA VAL A 142 13.53 16.93 6.59
C VAL A 142 12.09 16.85 7.11
N ALA A 143 11.14 17.46 6.40
CA ALA A 143 9.74 17.47 6.82
C ALA A 143 9.11 16.06 6.92
N ILE A 144 9.50 15.13 6.03
CA ILE A 144 8.97 13.76 6.03
C ILE A 144 9.76 12.81 6.93
N SER A 145 11.03 13.10 7.26
CA SER A 145 11.88 12.25 8.11
C SER A 145 11.62 12.41 9.62
N HIS A 146 11.03 13.52 10.05
CA HIS A 146 10.69 13.77 11.47
C HIS A 146 9.37 13.10 11.92
N ARG A 147 8.94 12.04 11.23
CA ARG A 147 7.73 11.26 11.50
C ARG A 147 8.08 9.85 11.95
#